data_AF-A0A3B9TS17-F1
#
_entry.id   AF-A0A3B9TS17-F1
#
_cell.length_a   1.000
_cell.length_b   1.000
_cell.length_c   1.000
_cell.angle_alpha   90.00
_cell.angle_beta   90.00
_cell.angle_gamma   90.00
#
_symmetry.space_group_name_H-M   'P 1'
#
loop_
_entity.id
_entity.type
_entity.pdbx_description
1 polymer ?
#
loop_
_entity_poly.entity_id
_entity_poly.type
_entity_poly.pdbx_seq_one_letter_code
_entity_poly.pdbx_strand_id
1 'polypeptide(L)'
;MLKVASLFSQILSQVSRIDFQKLVVKHGAERHSKGFRSWTQFVSMLFCHLARADSLREICHGLSCCNGKLVHLGVNRNPNKSTLSYANEHRPSELFRDMFWILMGKFRASGKLGVHGKRKFRFKNK
;
A
#
# COMPACT_ATOMS: atom_id res chain seq x y z
N MET A 1 3.27 1.64 -19.53
CA MET A 1 2.56 2.73 -18.80
C MET A 1 1.07 2.42 -18.79
N LEU A 2 0.42 2.28 -17.63
CA LEU A 2 -1.02 1.96 -17.57
C LEU A 2 -1.84 3.14 -18.15
N LYS A 3 -2.52 2.93 -19.28
CA LYS A 3 -3.32 3.96 -19.99
C LYS A 3 -4.60 4.38 -19.22
N VAL A 4 -5.01 3.57 -18.24
CA VAL A 4 -6.12 3.81 -17.29
C VAL A 4 -5.67 3.26 -15.94
N ALA A 5 -5.34 4.14 -14.99
CA ALA A 5 -4.95 3.76 -13.64
C ALA A 5 -6.10 4.11 -12.70
N SER A 6 -6.62 3.12 -11.96
CA SER A 6 -7.62 3.36 -10.92
C SER A 6 -7.09 4.35 -9.88
N LEU A 7 -7.98 5.04 -9.17
CA LEU A 7 -7.59 5.92 -8.06
C LEU A 7 -6.68 5.19 -7.06
N PHE A 8 -6.98 3.92 -6.78
CA PHE A 8 -6.16 3.04 -5.97
C PHE A 8 -4.73 2.88 -6.49
N SER A 9 -4.57 2.64 -7.80
CA SER A 9 -3.26 2.55 -8.45
C SER A 9 -2.49 3.88 -8.36
N GLN A 10 -3.18 5.01 -8.52
CA GLN A 10 -2.58 6.33 -8.41
C GLN A 10 -2.11 6.64 -6.98
N ILE A 11 -2.88 6.26 -5.97
CA ILE A 11 -2.48 6.38 -4.56
C ILE A 11 -1.25 5.51 -4.31
N LEU A 12 -1.28 4.23 -4.68
CA LEU A 12 -0.14 3.32 -4.50
C LEU A 12 1.12 3.79 -5.21
N SER A 13 0.99 4.42 -6.39
CA SER A 13 2.14 4.96 -7.14
C SER A 13 2.88 6.09 -6.40
N GLN A 14 2.25 6.74 -5.40
CA GLN A 14 2.94 7.73 -4.59
C GLN A 14 3.97 7.09 -3.65
N VAL A 15 3.76 5.82 -3.31
CA VAL A 15 4.58 5.00 -2.42
C VAL A 15 5.73 4.38 -3.20
N SER A 16 6.96 4.78 -2.85
CA SER A 16 8.18 4.23 -3.45
C SER A 16 8.40 2.80 -2.98
N ARG A 17 8.47 1.86 -3.92
CA ARG A 17 8.73 0.44 -3.63
C ARG A 17 10.11 0.20 -3.06
N ILE A 18 11.07 1.01 -3.51
CA ILE A 18 12.47 0.94 -3.07
C ILE A 18 12.55 1.37 -1.61
N ASP A 19 11.95 2.50 -1.25
CA ASP A 19 11.99 3.00 0.13
C ASP A 19 11.22 2.09 1.08
N PHE A 20 10.07 1.56 0.62
CA PHE A 20 9.33 0.56 1.39
C PHE A 20 10.18 -0.70 1.64
N GLN A 21 10.87 -1.23 0.62
CA GLN A 21 11.72 -2.40 0.78
C GLN A 21 12.89 -2.14 1.75
N LYS A 22 13.51 -0.94 1.69
CA LYS A 22 14.54 -0.54 2.67
C LYS A 22 14.00 -0.57 4.09
N LEU A 23 12.79 -0.06 4.32
CA LEU A 23 12.15 -0.12 5.63
C LEU A 23 11.79 -1.55 6.06
N VAL A 24 11.35 -2.40 5.14
CA VAL A 24 11.08 -3.82 5.43
C VAL A 24 12.34 -4.52 5.95
N VAL A 25 13.49 -4.26 5.32
CA VAL A 25 14.78 -4.80 5.75
C VAL A 25 15.19 -4.21 7.11
N LYS A 26 15.10 -2.88 7.27
CA LYS A 26 15.43 -2.17 8.51
C LYS A 26 14.67 -2.72 9.72
N HIS A 27 13.37 -2.99 9.56
CA HIS A 27 12.49 -3.45 10.63
C HIS A 27 12.39 -4.98 10.72
N GLY A 28 13.05 -5.73 9.84
CA GLY A 28 12.99 -7.20 9.83
C GLY A 28 11.58 -7.76 9.61
N ALA A 29 10.66 -7.01 9.01
CA ALA A 29 9.23 -7.32 8.93
C ALA A 29 8.89 -8.59 8.10
N GLU A 30 9.87 -9.14 7.37
CA GLU A 30 9.73 -10.34 6.54
C GLU A 30 10.54 -11.55 7.05
N ARG A 31 11.18 -11.47 8.23
CA ARG A 31 12.11 -12.50 8.76
C ARG A 31 11.54 -13.93 8.79
N HIS A 32 10.23 -14.08 9.04
CA HIS A 32 9.54 -15.38 9.06
C HIS A 32 8.45 -15.49 7.98
N SER A 33 8.52 -14.63 6.96
CA SER A 33 7.48 -14.61 5.94
C SER A 33 7.66 -15.75 4.93
N LYS A 34 6.73 -16.71 4.93
CA LYS A 34 6.70 -17.84 3.98
C LYS A 34 6.09 -17.44 2.63
N GLY A 35 6.70 -16.44 1.97
CA GLY A 35 6.26 -15.96 0.65
C GLY A 35 5.13 -14.92 0.66
N PHE A 36 4.54 -14.61 1.83
CA PHE A 36 3.63 -13.48 1.97
C PHE A 36 4.41 -12.19 2.24
N ARG A 37 4.40 -11.22 1.32
CA ARG A 37 5.22 -10.00 1.46
C ARG A 37 4.54 -8.91 2.30
N SER A 38 5.33 -8.08 2.96
CA SER A 38 4.90 -6.85 3.65
C SER A 38 4.26 -5.86 2.69
N TRP A 39 4.71 -5.86 1.44
CA TRP A 39 4.03 -5.09 0.39
C TRP A 39 2.59 -5.56 0.15
N THR A 40 2.35 -6.87 0.13
CA THR A 40 0.99 -7.41 -0.06
C THR A 40 0.09 -7.00 1.10
N GLN A 41 0.57 -7.12 2.33
CA GLN A 41 -0.15 -6.64 3.51
C GLN A 41 -0.46 -5.14 3.42
N PHE A 42 0.51 -4.31 3.05
CA PHE A 42 0.32 -2.87 2.88
C PHE A 42 -0.82 -2.56 1.90
N VAL A 43 -0.79 -3.20 0.72
CA VAL A 43 -1.84 -3.04 -0.29
C VAL A 43 -3.20 -3.49 0.25
N SER A 44 -3.24 -4.59 0.99
CA SER A 44 -4.48 -5.09 1.59
C SER A 44 -5.07 -4.15 2.63
N MET A 45 -4.25 -3.59 3.50
CA MET A 45 -4.71 -2.64 4.52
C MET A 45 -5.07 -1.29 3.91
N LEU A 46 -4.36 -0.84 2.87
CA LEU A 46 -4.75 0.36 2.13
C LEU A 46 -6.10 0.17 1.43
N PHE A 47 -6.33 -1.00 0.84
CA PHE A 47 -7.63 -1.34 0.25
C PHE A 47 -8.73 -1.33 1.30
N CYS A 48 -8.48 -1.92 2.48
CA CYS A 48 -9.41 -1.91 3.60
C CYS A 48 -9.92 -0.50 3.93
N HIS A 49 -9.01 0.44 4.14
CA HIS A 49 -9.36 1.81 4.50
C HIS A 49 -10.12 2.55 3.39
N LEU A 50 -9.77 2.32 2.12
CA LEU A 50 -10.40 3.01 0.99
C LEU A 50 -11.75 2.41 0.59
N ALA A 51 -11.88 1.09 0.69
CA ALA A 51 -13.11 0.37 0.38
C ALA A 51 -14.10 0.35 1.55
N ARG A 52 -13.69 0.85 2.73
CA ARG A 52 -14.43 0.70 4.00
C ARG A 52 -14.80 -0.76 4.27
N ALA A 53 -13.84 -1.66 4.07
CA ALA A 53 -14.03 -3.06 4.36
C ALA A 53 -13.97 -3.28 5.88
N ASP A 54 -15.01 -3.88 6.44
CA ASP A 54 -15.14 -4.07 7.90
C ASP A 54 -14.66 -5.46 8.34
N SER A 55 -14.25 -6.32 7.39
CA SER A 55 -13.74 -7.65 7.70
C SER A 55 -12.57 -8.10 6.82
N LEU A 56 -11.72 -8.99 7.36
CA LEU A 56 -10.65 -9.64 6.58
C LEU A 56 -11.21 -10.40 5.36
N ARG A 57 -12.44 -10.91 5.44
CA ARG A 57 -13.11 -11.59 4.32
C ARG A 57 -13.38 -10.61 3.18
N GLU A 58 -13.93 -9.45 3.50
CA GLU A 58 -14.20 -8.39 2.52
C GLU A 58 -12.90 -7.89 1.86
N ILE A 59 -11.83 -7.74 2.64
CA ILE A 59 -10.52 -7.37 2.10
C ILE A 59 -10.05 -8.44 1.09
N CYS A 60 -9.99 -9.71 1.50
CA CYS A 60 -9.51 -10.79 0.64
C CYS A 60 -10.39 -11.01 -0.61
N HIS A 61 -11.72 -10.95 -0.46
CA HIS A 61 -12.64 -11.10 -1.59
C HIS A 61 -12.60 -9.89 -2.52
N GLY A 62 -12.60 -8.66 -1.99
CA GLY A 62 -12.52 -7.44 -2.79
C GLY A 62 -11.23 -7.36 -3.61
N LEU A 63 -10.10 -7.78 -3.03
CA LEU A 63 -8.83 -7.91 -3.75
C LEU A 63 -8.87 -9.04 -4.80
N SER A 64 -9.56 -10.15 -4.53
CA SER A 64 -9.69 -11.25 -5.49
C SER A 64 -10.39 -10.82 -6.78
N CYS A 65 -11.40 -9.95 -6.67
CA CYS A 65 -12.09 -9.36 -7.83
C CYS A 65 -11.14 -8.49 -8.68
N CYS A 66 -10.02 -8.03 -8.11
CA CYS A 66 -9.02 -7.20 -8.77
C CYS A 66 -7.77 -7.98 -9.18
N ASN A 67 -7.69 -9.30 -8.98
CA ASN A 67 -6.43 -10.07 -8.98
C ASN A 67 -5.57 -9.89 -10.25
N GLY A 68 -6.18 -9.85 -11.45
CA GLY A 68 -5.44 -9.58 -12.71
C GLY A 68 -4.81 -8.18 -12.77
N LYS A 69 -5.43 -7.18 -12.13
CA LYS A 69 -4.92 -5.79 -12.04
C LYS A 69 -3.92 -5.61 -10.90
N LEU A 70 -3.97 -6.46 -9.88
CA LEU A 70 -3.11 -6.40 -8.69
C LEU A 70 -1.65 -6.81 -8.97
N VAL A 71 -1.41 -7.68 -9.96
CA VAL A 71 -0.05 -8.06 -10.37
C VAL A 71 0.76 -6.83 -10.81
N HIS A 72 0.14 -5.89 -11.52
CA HIS A 72 0.79 -4.63 -11.90
C HIS A 72 1.02 -3.67 -10.71
N LEU A 73 0.32 -3.90 -9.59
CA LEU A 73 0.57 -3.25 -8.31
C LEU A 73 1.55 -4.06 -7.45
N GLY A 74 2.16 -5.10 -8.04
CA GLY A 74 3.10 -6.08 -7.50
C GLY A 74 2.60 -6.82 -6.27
N VAL A 75 1.31 -7.16 -6.30
CA VAL A 75 0.73 -8.23 -5.51
C VAL A 75 0.54 -9.42 -6.44
N ASN A 76 1.40 -10.43 -6.31
CA ASN A 76 1.43 -11.58 -7.24
C ASN A 76 0.37 -12.63 -6.90
N ARG A 77 -0.05 -12.69 -5.65
CA ARG A 77 -1.07 -13.62 -5.15
C ARG A 77 -1.99 -12.89 -4.20
N ASN A 78 -3.28 -13.17 -4.29
CA ASN A 78 -4.28 -12.66 -3.37
C ASN A 78 -3.94 -13.10 -1.93
N PRO A 79 -4.02 -12.22 -0.91
CA PRO A 79 -3.89 -12.62 0.49
C PRO A 79 -4.94 -13.65 0.90
N ASN A 80 -4.52 -14.68 1.64
CA ASN A 80 -5.44 -15.51 2.42
C ASN A 80 -5.77 -14.79 3.75
N LYS A 81 -7.00 -14.97 4.25
CA LYS A 81 -7.50 -14.42 5.51
C LYS A 81 -6.58 -14.73 6.69
N SER A 82 -6.21 -16.00 6.89
CA SER A 82 -5.38 -16.42 8.03
C SER A 82 -3.98 -15.82 7.95
N THR A 83 -3.39 -15.79 6.75
CA THR A 83 -2.07 -15.20 6.51
C THR A 83 -2.07 -13.69 6.72
N LEU A 84 -3.11 -12.99 6.27
CA LEU A 84 -3.26 -11.55 6.48
C LEU A 84 -3.47 -11.22 7.96
N SER A 85 -4.30 -11.99 8.66
CA SER A 85 -4.49 -11.88 10.11
C SER A 85 -3.18 -12.02 10.86
N TYR A 86 -2.44 -13.10 10.60
CA TYR A 86 -1.16 -13.37 11.21
C TYR A 86 -0.15 -12.24 10.96
N ALA A 87 -0.06 -11.76 9.72
CA ALA A 87 0.81 -10.66 9.36
C ALA A 87 0.44 -9.34 10.06
N ASN A 88 -0.85 -9.06 10.24
CA ASN A 88 -1.31 -7.87 10.96
C ASN A 88 -0.95 -7.91 12.44
N GLU A 89 -0.96 -9.09 13.04
CA GLU A 89 -0.62 -9.27 14.46
C GLU A 89 0.90 -9.26 14.70
N HIS A 90 1.68 -9.89 13.82
CA HIS A 90 3.09 -10.19 14.12
C HIS A 90 4.10 -9.22 13.50
N ARG A 91 3.70 -8.40 12.52
CA ARG A 91 4.64 -7.49 11.87
C ARG A 91 4.75 -6.16 12.59
N PRO A 92 5.97 -5.60 12.69
CA PRO A 92 6.20 -4.34 13.37
C PRO A 92 5.44 -3.21 12.69
N SER A 93 4.59 -2.53 13.46
CA SER A 93 3.81 -1.37 12.98
C SER A 93 4.71 -0.16 12.64
N GLU A 94 5.92 -0.14 13.19
CA GLU A 94 6.97 0.85 12.97
C GLU A 94 7.34 0.96 11.48
N LEU A 95 7.21 -0.13 10.72
CA LEU A 95 7.35 -0.13 9.27
C LEU A 95 6.43 0.89 8.61
N PHE A 96 5.14 0.87 8.96
CA PHE A 96 4.12 1.73 8.37
C PHE A 96 4.23 3.17 8.88
N ARG A 97 4.60 3.35 10.14
CA ARG A 97 4.89 4.66 10.73
C ARG A 97 6.05 5.35 10.01
N ASP A 98 7.17 4.67 9.82
CA ASP A 98 8.33 5.24 9.13
C ASP A 98 7.99 5.54 7.66
N MET A 99 7.20 4.68 7.01
CA MET A 99 6.72 4.92 5.64
C MET A 99 5.87 6.20 5.55
N PHE A 100 5.01 6.45 6.54
CA PHE A 100 4.22 7.68 6.61
C PHE A 100 5.11 8.92 6.68
N TRP A 101 6.14 8.93 7.53
CA TRP A 101 7.05 10.07 7.64
C TRP A 101 7.85 10.32 6.35
N ILE A 102 8.31 9.26 5.68
CA ILE A 102 8.95 9.38 4.36
C ILE A 102 8.00 10.00 3.33
N LEU A 103 6.74 9.54 3.27
CA LEU A 103 5.73 10.08 2.36
C LEU A 103 5.41 11.54 2.65
N MET A 104 5.25 11.89 3.93
CA MET A 104 4.99 13.26 4.35
C MET A 104 6.13 14.19 3.92
N GLY A 105 7.39 13.79 4.19
CA GLY A 105 8.57 14.55 3.77
C GLY A 105 8.60 14.76 2.26
N LYS A 106 8.34 13.71 1.47
CA LYS A 106 8.27 13.79 0.00
C LYS A 106 7.16 14.74 -0.48
N PHE A 107 5.99 14.71 0.14
CA PHE A 107 4.89 15.59 -0.24
C PHE A 107 5.14 17.06 0.13
N ARG A 108 5.77 17.32 1.28
CA ARG A 108 6.20 18.67 1.65
C ARG A 108 7.28 19.20 0.71
N ALA A 109 8.33 18.42 0.44
CA ALA A 109 9.42 18.81 -0.46
C ALA A 109 8.96 19.08 -1.90
N SER A 110 7.96 18.33 -2.37
CA SER A 110 7.37 18.53 -3.70
C SER A 110 6.27 19.61 -3.75
N GLY A 111 6.02 20.32 -2.64
CA GLY A 111 5.00 21.36 -2.55
C GLY A 111 3.55 20.84 -2.66
N LYS A 112 3.34 19.52 -2.54
CA LYS A 112 2.02 18.88 -2.61
C LYS A 112 1.24 18.92 -1.30
N LEU A 113 1.93 19.21 -0.19
CA LEU A 113 1.36 19.29 1.15
C LEU A 113 1.91 20.52 1.88
N GLY A 114 1.04 21.35 2.43
CA GLY A 114 1.41 22.52 3.25
C GLY A 114 1.81 23.79 2.48
N VAL A 115 1.94 23.74 1.16
CA VAL A 115 2.22 24.94 0.34
C VAL A 115 0.95 25.35 -0.40
N HIS A 116 0.46 26.57 -0.14
CA HIS A 116 -0.63 27.20 -0.90
C HIS A 116 -0.11 27.71 -2.25
N GLY A 117 0.36 26.80 -3.13
CA GLY A 117 0.72 27.11 -4.50
C GLY A 117 -0.49 27.16 -5.43
N LYS A 118 -0.39 27.88 -6.56
CA LYS A 118 -1.50 28.12 -7.54
C LYS A 118 -2.20 26.86 -8.09
N ARG A 119 -1.62 25.65 -7.96
CA ARG A 119 -2.23 24.39 -8.39
C ARG A 119 -2.26 23.37 -7.25
N LYS A 120 -3.47 23.05 -6.78
CA LYS A 120 -3.73 22.00 -5.78
C LYS A 120 -3.36 20.62 -6.34
N PHE A 121 -2.81 19.74 -5.50
CA PHE A 121 -2.62 18.32 -5.85
C PHE A 121 -3.98 17.70 -6.25
N ARG A 122 -4.02 17.00 -7.39
CA ARG A 122 -5.21 16.31 -7.88
C ARG A 122 -4.85 14.95 -8.47
N PHE A 123 -5.66 13.96 -8.18
CA PHE A 123 -5.64 12.69 -8.90
C PHE A 123 -6.22 12.88 -10.31
N LYS A 124 -5.74 12.08 -11.26
CA LYS A 124 -6.26 12.08 -12.63
C LYS A 124 -7.53 11.22 -12.65
N ASN A 125 -8.71 11.83 -12.63
CA ASN A 125 -9.92 11.10 -12.98
C ASN A 125 -9.99 10.98 -14.51
N LYS A 126 -10.24 9.76 -14.99
CA LYS A 126 -10.83 9.52 -16.31
C LYS A 126 -12.23 9.02 -16.06
#